data_AF-A0A3P9C0V9-F1
#
_entry.id   AF-A0A3P9C0V9-F1
#
_cell.length_a   1.000
_cell.length_b   1.000
_cell.length_c   1.000
_cell.angle_alpha   90.00
_cell.angle_beta   90.00
_cell.angle_gamma   90.00
#
_symmetry.space_group_name_H-M   'P 1'
#
loop_
_entity.id
_entity.type
_entity.pdbx_description
1 polymer ?
#
loop_
_entity_poly.entity_id
_entity_poly.type
_entity_poly.pdbx_seq_one_letter_code
_entity_poly.pdbx_strand_id
1 'polypeptide(L)' 'MPAGVSWARYVRMLGASVLAMFAGAQAVHQYYLPDLSIPDVPPKPGELRTELQGYKVREEALKKVKSERDTG' A
#
# COMPACT_ATOMS: atom_id res chain seq x y z
N MET A 1 -29.80 20.07 -16.30
CA MET A 1 -28.67 19.60 -15.47
C MET A 1 -29.24 18.75 -14.33
N PRO A 2 -28.77 17.52 -14.09
CA PRO A 2 -29.30 16.70 -13.00
C PRO A 2 -29.09 17.42 -11.66
N ALA A 3 -30.15 17.53 -10.86
CA ALA A 3 -30.19 18.16 -9.54
C ALA A 3 -29.73 19.64 -9.44
N GLY A 4 -29.73 20.41 -10.54
CA GLY A 4 -29.40 21.84 -10.51
C GLY A 4 -27.91 22.16 -10.36
N VAL A 5 -27.04 21.17 -10.53
CA VAL A 5 -25.58 21.30 -10.38
C VAL A 5 -24.87 21.18 -11.73
N SER A 6 -23.80 21.97 -11.92
CA SER A 6 -23.06 21.98 -13.18
C SER A 6 -22.31 20.67 -13.43
N TRP A 7 -22.19 20.28 -14.70
CA TRP A 7 -21.44 19.09 -15.11
C TRP A 7 -19.99 19.09 -14.58
N ALA A 8 -19.35 20.26 -14.59
CA ALA A 8 -18.01 20.44 -14.03
C ALA A 8 -17.92 20.08 -12.53
N ARG A 9 -19.01 20.28 -11.76
CA ARG A 9 -19.03 19.89 -10.34
C ARG A 9 -19.09 18.37 -10.18
N TYR A 10 -19.88 17.68 -11.01
CA TYR A 10 -19.91 16.22 -11.02
C TYR A 10 -18.56 15.62 -11.38
N VAL A 11 -17.91 16.12 -12.45
CA VAL A 11 -16.59 15.65 -12.87
C VAL A 11 -15.53 15.90 -11.80
N ARG A 12 -15.56 17.06 -11.13
CA ARG A 12 -14.66 17.32 -10.00
C ARG A 12 -14.85 16.32 -8.87
N MET A 13 -16.10 16.02 -8.51
CA MET A 13 -16.37 15.11 -7.40
C MET A 13 -15.99 13.67 -7.75
N LEU A 14 -16.28 13.23 -8.96
CA LEU A 14 -15.85 11.94 -9.48
C LEU A 14 -14.31 11.84 -9.47
N GLY A 15 -13.62 12.85 -10.00
CA GLY A 15 -12.15 12.91 -9.98
C GLY A 15 -11.59 12.84 -8.56
N ALA A 16 -12.15 13.61 -7.63
CA ALA A 16 -11.75 13.59 -6.22
C ALA A 16 -11.94 12.20 -5.58
N SER A 17 -13.06 11.52 -5.85
CA SER A 17 -13.30 10.16 -5.32
C SER A 17 -12.31 9.13 -5.84
N VAL A 18 -11.99 9.16 -7.14
CA VAL A 18 -11.02 8.24 -7.75
C VAL A 18 -9.61 8.52 -7.23
N LEU A 19 -9.23 9.80 -7.10
CA LEU A 19 -7.93 10.17 -6.53
C LEU A 19 -7.81 9.74 -5.06
N ALA A 20 -8.86 9.91 -4.26
CA ALA A 20 -8.88 9.45 -2.88
C ALA A 20 -8.71 7.92 -2.78
N MET A 21 -9.37 7.17 -3.68
CA MET A 21 -9.21 5.71 -3.77
C MET A 21 -7.75 5.32 -4.05
N PHE A 22 -7.11 5.95 -5.05
CA PHE A 22 -5.70 5.66 -5.37
C PHE A 22 -4.74 6.06 -4.26
N ALA A 23 -4.96 7.21 -3.62
CA ALA A 23 -4.16 7.65 -2.49
C ALA A 23 -4.26 6.68 -1.31
N GLY A 24 -5.47 6.19 -1.00
CA GLY A 24 -5.69 5.17 0.02
C GLY A 24 -4.98 3.85 -0.29
N ALA A 25 -5.09 3.36 -1.52
CA ALA A 25 -4.39 2.14 -1.96
C ALA A 25 -2.86 2.29 -1.81
N GLN A 26 -2.29 3.40 -2.29
CA GLN A 26 -0.86 3.68 -2.16
C GLN A 26 -0.42 3.77 -0.69
N ALA A 27 -1.20 4.41 0.18
CA ALA A 27 -0.87 4.51 1.59
C ALA A 27 -0.73 3.13 2.26
N VAL A 28 -1.63 2.19 1.96
CA VAL A 28 -1.55 0.81 2.47
C VAL A 28 -0.30 0.09 1.97
N HIS A 29 0.02 0.23 0.68
CA HIS A 29 1.23 -0.34 0.10
C HIS A 29 2.52 0.21 0.73
N GLN A 30 2.58 1.53 0.98
CA GLN A 30 3.76 2.16 1.59
C GLN A 30 3.88 1.84 3.09
N TYR A 31 2.75 1.76 3.80
CA TYR A 31 2.76 1.57 5.25
C TYR A 31 2.99 0.11 5.64
N TYR A 32 2.35 -0.83 4.95
CA TYR A 32 2.41 -2.25 5.30
C TYR A 32 3.36 -3.07 4.43
N LEU A 33 3.88 -2.50 3.33
CA LEU A 33 4.76 -3.16 2.34
C LEU A 33 4.37 -4.64 2.15
N PRO A 34 3.13 -4.88 1.68
CA PRO A 34 2.66 -6.25 1.50
C PRO A 34 3.53 -6.97 0.47
N ASP A 35 3.65 -8.28 0.65
CA ASP A 35 4.25 -9.16 -0.35
C ASP A 35 3.24 -9.33 -1.50
N LEU A 36 3.62 -8.90 -2.70
CA LEU A 36 2.80 -9.01 -3.91
C LEU A 36 3.13 -10.26 -4.73
N SER A 37 4.05 -11.11 -4.26
CA SER A 37 4.38 -12.34 -4.97
C SER A 37 3.20 -13.31 -4.95
N ILE A 38 2.80 -13.77 -6.13
CA ILE A 38 1.77 -14.81 -6.28
C ILE A 38 2.51 -16.13 -6.53
N PRO A 39 2.39 -17.12 -5.63
CA PRO A 39 3.00 -18.43 -5.87
C PRO A 39 2.21 -19.18 -6.97
N ASP A 40 2.94 -19.86 -7.87
CA ASP A 40 2.32 -20.67 -8.94
C ASP A 40 1.45 -21.80 -8.40
N VAL A 41 1.83 -22.36 -7.25
CA VAL A 41 1.05 -23.38 -6.53
C VAL A 41 0.37 -22.71 -5.34
N PRO A 42 -0.97 -22.78 -5.23
CA PRO A 42 -1.67 -22.20 -4.09
C PRO A 42 -1.23 -22.91 -2.80
N PRO A 43 -0.94 -22.16 -1.73
CA PRO A 43 -0.58 -22.75 -0.45
C PRO A 43 -1.74 -23.57 0.10
N LYS A 44 -1.43 -24.59 0.90
CA LYS A 44 -2.47 -25.42 1.50
C LYS A 44 -3.32 -24.59 2.46
N PRO A 45 -4.59 -24.95 2.68
CA PRO A 45 -5.44 -24.30 3.67
C PRO A 45 -4.73 -24.24 5.02
N GLY A 46 -4.50 -23.03 5.55
CA GLY A 46 -3.80 -22.80 6.82
C GLY A 46 -2.30 -22.49 6.72
N GLU A 47 -1.66 -22.62 5.56
CA GLU A 47 -0.24 -22.27 5.34
C GLU A 47 -0.06 -20.86 4.75
N LEU A 48 -1.14 -20.10 4.61
CA LEU A 48 -1.11 -18.72 4.14
C LEU A 48 -0.36 -17.84 5.14
N ARG A 49 0.75 -17.26 4.70
CA ARG A 49 1.51 -16.29 5.48
C ARG A 49 0.80 -14.95 5.44
N THR A 50 0.05 -14.62 6.50
CA THR A 50 -0.65 -13.33 6.65
C THR A 50 0.15 -12.31 7.45
N GLU A 51 1.42 -12.58 7.73
CA GLU A 51 2.26 -11.67 8.49
C GLU A 51 2.55 -10.38 7.72
N LEU A 52 2.57 -9.24 8.43
CA LEU A 52 2.94 -7.93 7.87
C LEU A 52 4.45 -7.88 7.63
N GLN A 53 4.91 -8.55 6.57
CA GLN A 53 6.33 -8.64 6.19
C GLN A 53 7.01 -7.26 6.12
N GLY A 54 6.26 -6.20 5.78
CA GLY A 54 6.77 -4.84 5.73
C GLY A 54 7.43 -4.31 7.00
N TYR A 55 6.92 -4.67 8.18
CA TYR A 55 7.56 -4.24 9.44
C TYR A 55 8.94 -4.89 9.62
N LYS A 56 9.08 -6.18 9.26
CA LYS A 56 10.33 -6.92 9.36
C LYS A 56 11.39 -6.34 8.41
N VAL A 57 11.02 -6.11 7.15
CA VAL A 57 11.92 -5.50 6.15
C VAL A 57 12.39 -4.12 6.60
N ARG A 58 11.49 -3.30 7.17
CA ARG A 58 11.83 -1.98 7.69
C ARG A 58 12.79 -2.05 8.88
N GLU A 59 12.57 -2.97 9.81
CA GLU A 59 13.49 -3.19 10.93
C GLU A 59 14.88 -3.66 10.48
N GLU A 60 14.95 -4.56 9.51
CA GLU A 60 16.22 -5.04 8.94
C GLU A 60 16.98 -3.91 8.24
N ALA A 61 16.29 -3.07 7.47
CA ALA A 61 16.88 -1.89 6.85
C ALA A 61 17.43 -0.91 7.89
N LEU A 62 16.68 -0.65 8.97
CA LEU A 62 17.11 0.22 10.07
C LEU A 62 18.34 -0.34 10.80
N LYS A 63 18.38 -1.65 11.03
CA LYS A 63 19.54 -2.33 11.64
C LYS A 63 20.79 -2.20 10.77
N LYS A 64 20.65 -2.38 9.45
CA LYS A 64 21.76 -2.25 8.49
C LYS A 64 22.33 -0.83 8.44
N VAL A 65 21.46 0.18 8.40
CA VAL A 65 21.87 1.60 8.43
C VAL A 65 22.61 1.94 9.73
N LYS A 66 22.18 1.37 10.86
CA LYS A 66 22.86 1.56 12.14
C LYS A 66 24.24 0.91 12.17
N SER A 67 24.38 -0.33 11.69
CA SER A 67 25.69 -1.00 11.62
C SER A 67 26.67 -0.31 10.67
N GLU A 68 26.21 0.22 9.54
CA GLU A 68 27.08 0.98 8.63
C GLU A 68 27.56 2.29 9.26
N ARG A 69 26.72 2.94 10.08
CA ARG A 69 27.09 4.16 10.81
C ARG A 69 28.07 3.90 11.95
N ASP A 70 27.99 2.73 12.58
CA ASP A 70 28.86 2.35 13.70
C ASP A 70 30.24 1.82 13.23
N THR A 71 30.43 1.60 11.92
CA THR A 71 31.68 1.07 11.32
C THR A 71 32.50 2.13 10.55
N GLY A 72 32.06 3.39 10.52
CA GLY A 72 32.77 4.52 9.89
C GLY A 72 33.23 5.56 10.90
#